data_AF-A0A661L049-F1
#
_entry.id   AF-A0A661L049-F1
#
_cell.length_a   1.000
_cell.length_b   1.000
_cell.length_c   1.000
_cell.angle_alpha   90.00
_cell.angle_beta   90.00
_cell.angle_gamma   90.00
#
_symmetry.space_group_name_H-M   'P 1'
#
loop_
_entity.id
_entity.type
_entity.pdbx_description
1 polymer ?
#
loop_
_entity_poly.entity_id
_entity_poly.type
_entity_poly.pdbx_seq_one_letter_code
_entity_poly.pdbx_strand_id
1 'polypeptide(L)'
;MSYTKSECPTVVYVGRIKAYKRLDHLIKAFKIVKDEVENCKLIIAGKGNQKPLKKLALELGFNSSVEFYGEVLEDEKLRLLR
;
A
#
# COMPACT_ATOMS: atom_id res chain seq x y z
N MET A 1 -3.12 21.04 15.18
CA MET A 1 -2.84 19.61 15.30
C MET A 1 -1.41 19.36 14.86
N SER A 2 -0.57 18.76 15.70
CA SER A 2 0.75 18.27 15.30
C SER A 2 0.58 16.86 14.70
N TYR A 3 1.09 16.65 13.49
CA TYR A 3 1.08 15.33 12.84
C TYR A 3 2.40 14.63 13.14
N THR A 4 2.33 13.39 13.64
CA THR A 4 3.51 12.57 13.91
C THR A 4 3.76 11.69 12.69
N LYS A 5 4.97 11.71 12.15
CA LYS A 5 5.34 10.82 11.04
C LYS A 5 5.28 9.35 11.46
N SER A 6 4.98 8.48 10.50
CA SER A 6 5.10 7.03 10.68
C SER A 6 6.52 6.63 11.09
N GLU A 7 6.64 5.58 11.89
CA GLU A 7 7.92 5.06 12.41
C GLU A 7 8.89 4.61 11.31
N CYS A 8 8.36 4.26 10.13
CA CYS A 8 9.12 3.89 8.96
C CYS A 8 8.55 4.57 7.70
N PRO A 9 9.37 4.81 6.65
CA PRO A 9 8.90 5.30 5.37
C PRO A 9 7.73 4.46 4.85
N THR A 10 6.57 5.11 4.74
CA THR A 10 5.32 4.44 4.37
C THR A 10 4.69 5.15 3.18
N VAL A 11 4.42 4.40 2.12
CA VAL A 11 3.63 4.84 0.98
C VAL A 11 2.21 4.33 1.15
N VAL A 12 1.21 5.20 0.99
CA VAL A 12 -0.20 4.84 1.17
C VAL A 12 -0.99 5.19 -0.07
N TYR A 13 -1.75 4.22 -0.58
CA TYR A 13 -2.82 4.42 -1.55
C TYR A 13 -4.17 4.17 -0.87
N VAL A 14 -5.06 5.16 -0.92
CA VAL A 14 -6.47 5.00 -0.51
C VAL A 14 -7.38 5.34 -1.68
N GLY A 15 -8.14 4.36 -2.16
CA GLY A 15 -9.10 4.57 -3.26
C GLY A 15 -9.64 3.29 -3.86
N ARG A 16 -10.59 3.42 -4.80
CA ARG A 16 -11.15 2.25 -5.50
C ARG A 16 -10.07 1.45 -6.21
N ILE A 17 -10.17 0.13 -6.12
CA ILE A 17 -9.25 -0.82 -6.76
C ILE A 17 -9.84 -1.24 -8.10
N LYS A 18 -9.24 -0.71 -9.15
CA LYS A 18 -9.63 -0.93 -10.55
C LYS A 18 -8.37 -1.05 -11.41
N ALA A 19 -8.42 -1.90 -12.44
CA ALA A 19 -7.27 -2.14 -13.32
C ALA A 19 -6.70 -0.86 -13.95
N TYR A 20 -7.56 0.10 -14.33
CA TYR A 20 -7.12 1.37 -14.90
C TYR A 20 -6.33 2.26 -13.93
N LYS A 21 -6.40 2.03 -12.61
CA LYS A 21 -5.60 2.74 -11.60
C LYS A 21 -4.16 2.24 -11.52
N ARG A 22 -3.84 1.15 -12.22
CA ARG A 22 -2.48 0.60 -12.38
C ARG A 22 -1.74 0.39 -11.05
N LEU A 23 -2.43 -0.14 -10.04
CA LEU A 23 -1.81 -0.44 -8.73
C LEU A 23 -0.73 -1.54 -8.83
N ASP A 24 -0.75 -2.33 -9.90
CA ASP A 24 0.36 -3.22 -10.24
C ASP A 24 1.65 -2.45 -10.57
N HIS A 25 1.56 -1.28 -11.20
CA HIS A 25 2.72 -0.41 -11.40
C HIS A 25 3.24 0.14 -10.07
N LEU A 26 2.33 0.52 -9.16
CA LEU A 26 2.70 0.97 -7.81
C LEU A 26 3.48 -0.10 -7.06
N ILE A 27 3.02 -1.36 -7.08
CA ILE A 27 3.71 -2.49 -6.43
C ILE A 27 5.09 -2.74 -7.06
N LYS A 28 5.18 -2.70 -8.41
CA LYS A 28 6.47 -2.88 -9.12
C LYS A 28 7.45 -1.75 -8.81
N ALA A 29 6.98 -0.50 -8.79
CA ALA A 29 7.82 0.65 -8.42
C ALA A 29 8.27 0.56 -6.96
N PHE A 30 7.40 0.10 -6.06
CA PHE A 30 7.76 -0.11 -4.67
C PHE A 30 8.87 -1.14 -4.49
N LYS A 31 9.02 -2.13 -5.38
CA LYS A 31 10.18 -3.05 -5.35
C LYS A 31 11.51 -2.33 -5.47
N ILE A 32 11.58 -1.37 -6.40
CA ILE A 32 12.78 -0.55 -6.61
C ILE A 32 13.09 0.24 -5.34
N VAL A 33 12.08 0.83 -4.71
CA VAL A 33 12.24 1.57 -3.45
C VAL A 33 12.68 0.64 -2.31
N LYS A 34 12.10 -0.56 -2.21
CA LYS A 34 12.42 -1.53 -1.16
C LYS A 34 13.86 -2.02 -1.23
N ASP A 35 14.42 -2.10 -2.43
CA ASP A 35 15.81 -2.51 -2.65
C ASP A 35 16.82 -1.47 -2.15
N GLU A 36 16.44 -0.19 -2.14
CA GLU A 36 17.24 0.92 -1.61
C GLU A 36 16.92 1.23 -0.13
N VAL A 37 15.67 1.00 0.29
CA VAL A 37 15.14 1.31 1.62
C VAL A 37 14.51 0.07 2.20
N GLU A 38 15.32 -0.75 2.87
CA GLU A 38 14.88 -2.04 3.39
C GLU A 38 13.72 -1.89 4.40
N ASN A 39 13.72 -0.86 5.24
CA ASN A 39 12.66 -0.62 6.23
C ASN A 39 11.55 0.31 5.70
N CYS A 40 10.97 0.02 4.53
CA CYS A 40 9.78 0.72 4.04
C CYS A 40 8.55 -0.18 3.90
N LYS A 41 7.36 0.47 3.91
CA LYS A 41 6.04 -0.15 3.79
C LYS A 41 5.20 0.48 2.67
N LEU A 42 4.35 -0.35 2.07
CA LEU A 42 3.30 0.07 1.14
C LEU A 42 1.95 -0.38 1.68
N ILE A 43 1.00 0.55 1.80
CA ILE A 43 -0.37 0.26 2.19
C ILE A 43 -1.30 0.53 0.99
N ILE A 44 -2.13 -0.44 0.64
CA ILE A 44 -3.17 -0.31 -0.39
C ILE A 44 -4.53 -0.54 0.24
N ALA A 45 -5.32 0.51 0.38
CA ALA A 45 -6.65 0.48 0.97
C ALA A 45 -7.73 0.85 -0.06
N GLY A 46 -8.81 0.07 -0.09
CA GLY A 46 -10.05 0.45 -0.73
C GLY A 46 -10.80 -0.68 -1.42
N LYS A 47 -12.02 -0.36 -1.86
CA LYS A 47 -12.99 -1.30 -2.42
C LYS A 47 -12.59 -1.78 -3.82
N GLY A 48 -12.58 -3.09 -4.03
CA GLY A 48 -12.42 -3.73 -5.35
C GLY A 48 -11.66 -5.06 -5.28
N ASN A 49 -11.35 -5.63 -6.44
CA ASN A 49 -10.67 -6.93 -6.51
C ASN A 49 -9.17 -6.78 -6.24
N GLN A 50 -8.72 -7.23 -5.07
CA GLN A 50 -7.33 -7.19 -4.65
C GLN A 50 -6.53 -8.45 -5.02
N LYS A 51 -7.19 -9.54 -5.43
CA LYS A 51 -6.53 -10.83 -5.64
C LYS A 51 -5.33 -10.76 -6.60
N PRO A 52 -5.41 -10.07 -7.75
CA PRO A 52 -4.26 -9.97 -8.67
C PRO A 52 -3.07 -9.22 -8.05
N LEU A 53 -3.36 -8.18 -7.25
CA LEU A 53 -2.33 -7.35 -6.60
C LEU A 53 -1.65 -8.10 -5.46
N LYS A 54 -2.42 -8.83 -4.65
CA LYS A 54 -1.88 -9.71 -3.59
C LYS A 54 -1.00 -10.81 -4.18
N LYS A 55 -1.43 -11.42 -5.29
CA LYS A 55 -0.64 -12.41 -6.02
C LYS A 55 0.69 -11.82 -6.51
N LEU A 56 0.64 -10.65 -7.16
CA LEU A 56 1.84 -9.95 -7.63
C LEU A 56 2.79 -9.61 -6.47
N ALA A 57 2.27 -9.15 -5.33
CA ALA A 57 3.09 -8.82 -4.17
C ALA A 57 3.82 -10.06 -3.63
N LEU A 58 3.13 -11.21 -3.56
CA LEU A 58 3.72 -12.49 -3.17
C LEU A 58 4.80 -12.95 -4.16
N GLU A 59 4.53 -12.85 -5.46
CA GLU A 59 5.49 -13.21 -6.54
C GLU A 59 6.76 -12.36 -6.49
N LEU A 60 6.67 -11.10 -6.02
CA LEU A 60 7.81 -10.20 -5.85
C LEU A 60 8.52 -10.36 -4.49
N GLY A 61 8.09 -11.31 -3.66
CA GLY A 61 8.69 -11.60 -2.36
C GLY A 61 8.31 -10.63 -1.23
N PHE A 62 7.22 -9.87 -1.41
CA PHE A 62 6.72 -8.99 -0.35
C PHE A 62 5.89 -9.78 0.66
N ASN A 63 6.54 -10.28 1.71
CA ASN A 63 5.87 -11.01 2.79
C ASN A 63 5.02 -10.07 3.66
N SER A 64 5.63 -9.03 4.22
CA SER A 64 5.00 -8.11 5.19
C SER A 64 5.15 -6.63 4.84
N SER A 65 5.88 -6.31 3.76
CA SER A 65 6.13 -4.93 3.35
C SER A 65 4.99 -4.30 2.55
N VAL A 66 4.00 -5.09 2.11
CA VAL A 66 2.81 -4.60 1.41
C VAL A 66 1.57 -5.06 2.16
N GLU A 67 0.81 -4.11 2.69
CA GLU A 67 -0.42 -4.36 3.43
C GLU A 67 -1.65 -3.99 2.59
N PHE A 68 -2.67 -4.84 2.62
CA PHE A 68 -3.90 -4.65 1.85
C PHE A 68 -5.11 -4.54 2.77
N TYR A 69 -5.79 -3.42 2.70
CA TYR A 69 -7.02 -3.13 3.45
C TYR A 69 -8.20 -3.09 2.48
N GLY A 70 -9.36 -3.58 2.92
CA GLY A 70 -10.61 -3.51 2.14
C GLY A 70 -11.13 -2.09 1.99
N GLU A 71 -12.44 -1.94 1.85
CA GLU A 71 -13.09 -0.64 2.01
C GLU A 71 -12.83 -0.14 3.44
N VAL A 72 -12.32 1.07 3.58
CA VAL A 72 -11.98 1.70 4.87
C VAL A 72 -12.94 2.85 5.15
N LEU A 73 -13.38 2.98 6.41
CA LEU A 73 -14.23 4.09 6.85
C LEU A 73 -13.43 5.39 7.01
N GLU A 74 -14.11 6.52 7.20
CA GLU A 74 -13.46 7.85 7.28
C GLU A 74 -12.40 7.91 8.40
N ASP A 75 -12.70 7.34 9.58
CA ASP A 75 -11.77 7.31 10.71
C ASP A 75 -10.53 6.45 10.42
N GLU A 76 -10.70 5.31 9.75
CA GLU A 76 -9.59 4.44 9.34
C GLU A 76 -8.75 5.10 8.26
N LYS A 77 -9.38 5.76 7.28
CA LYS A 77 -8.71 6.55 6.24
C LYS A 77 -7.86 7.65 6.87
N LEU A 78 -8.40 8.37 7.86
CA LEU A 78 -7.64 9.36 8.62
C LEU A 78 -6.47 8.72 9.36
N ARG A 79 -6.65 7.54 9.96
CA ARG A 79 -5.56 6.80 10.60
C ARG A 79 -4.45 6.40 9.62
N LEU A 80 -4.81 5.99 8.41
CA LEU A 80 -3.85 5.57 7.38
C LEU A 80 -3.09 6.75 6.74
N LEU A 81 -3.68 7.94 6.69
CA LEU A 81 -3.11 9.12 6.03
C LEU A 81 -2.50 10.14 7.01
N ARG A 82 -2.45 9.80 8.31
CA ARG A 82 -1.87 10.65 9.35
C ARG A 82 -0.35 10.66 9.34
#